data_AF-A0AAW6KIC2-F1
#
_entry.id   AF-A0AAW6KIC2-F1
#
_cell.length_a   1.000
_cell.length_b   1.000
_cell.length_c   1.000
_cell.angle_alpha   90.00
_cell.angle_beta   90.00
_cell.angle_gamma   90.00
#
_symmetry.space_group_name_H-M   'P 1'
#
loop_
_entity.id
_entity.type
_entity.pdbx_description
1 polymer ?
#
loop_
_entity_poly.entity_id
_entity_poly.type
_entity_poly.pdbx_seq_one_letter_code
_entity_poly.pdbx_strand_id
1 'polypeptide(L)'
;NLFQRFFKSTYSPHAIGKMRFQGIGKTILYVFLLSIIAALPNLYHISSGVVNTMNSFQSAVKEFPAFSIKDGSLQTDAKKAIESQSFGFVIVFDPSGSYKTKQIEDKRNSVGILK
;
A
#
# COMPACT_ATOMS: atom_id res chain seq x y z
N ASN A 1 28.58 23.58 -3.75
CA ASN A 1 28.11 22.21 -3.43
C ASN A 1 26.80 22.22 -2.66
N LEU A 2 25.73 21.80 -3.33
CA LEU A 2 24.38 21.68 -2.76
C LEU A 2 24.34 20.62 -1.65
N PHE A 3 24.96 19.45 -1.88
CA PHE A 3 25.03 18.35 -0.92
C PHE A 3 25.81 18.69 0.36
N GLN A 4 26.93 19.41 0.26
CA GLN A 4 27.66 19.88 1.45
C GLN A 4 26.85 20.90 2.27
N ARG A 5 26.04 21.73 1.61
CA ARG A 5 25.12 22.66 2.29
C ARG A 5 23.94 21.93 2.91
N PHE A 6 23.44 20.88 2.25
CA PHE A 6 22.44 19.98 2.79
C PHE A 6 22.91 19.36 4.10
N PHE A 7 24.07 18.70 4.06
CA PHE A 7 24.65 18.06 5.22
C PHE A 7 24.98 19.07 6.33
N LYS A 8 25.56 20.24 6.02
CA LYS A 8 25.82 21.28 7.02
C LYS A 8 24.56 21.87 7.66
N SER A 9 23.43 21.89 6.94
CA SER A 9 22.18 22.42 7.48
C SER A 9 21.59 21.55 8.59
N THR A 10 21.87 20.24 8.61
CA THR A 10 21.29 19.35 9.62
C THR A 10 21.90 19.53 11.01
N TYR A 11 23.07 20.17 11.12
CA TYR A 11 23.78 20.34 12.40
C TYR A 11 24.33 21.76 12.66
N SER A 12 24.25 22.70 11.71
CA SER A 12 24.83 24.04 11.88
C SER A 12 23.78 25.16 11.73
N PRO A 13 23.28 25.70 12.84
CA PRO A 13 22.36 26.86 12.85
C PRO A 13 22.95 28.08 12.15
N HIS A 14 24.26 28.29 12.27
CA HIS A 14 24.97 29.38 11.60
C HIS A 14 25.01 29.21 10.06
N ALA A 15 25.10 27.96 9.56
CA ALA A 15 25.02 27.69 8.12
C ALA A 15 23.61 27.94 7.57
N ILE A 16 22.56 27.63 8.35
CA ILE A 16 21.16 27.95 8.03
C ILE A 16 20.95 29.47 8.04
N GLY A 17 21.47 30.18 9.03
CA GLY A 17 21.36 31.64 9.13
C GLY A 17 21.95 32.39 7.93
N LYS A 18 22.99 31.83 7.27
CA LYS A 18 23.56 32.39 6.03
C LYS A 18 22.67 32.18 4.80
N MET A 19 21.65 31.32 4.85
CA MET A 19 20.69 31.15 3.76
C MET A 19 19.74 32.35 3.61
N ARG A 20 19.57 33.18 4.65
CA ARG A 20 18.75 34.41 4.57
C ARG A 20 19.28 35.44 3.58
N PHE A 21 20.58 35.36 3.27
CA PHE A 21 21.25 36.24 2.31
C PHE A 21 21.23 35.66 0.89
N GLN A 22 20.56 34.51 0.67
CA GLN A 22 20.39 33.89 -0.64
C GLN A 22 19.01 34.23 -1.19
N GLY A 23 18.91 34.41 -2.51
CA GLY A 23 17.64 34.65 -3.18
C GLY A 23 16.64 33.54 -2.89
N ILE A 24 15.39 33.92 -2.61
CA ILE A 24 14.32 33.03 -2.13
C ILE A 24 14.11 31.77 -3.00
N GLY A 25 14.29 31.89 -4.32
CA GLY A 25 14.15 30.77 -5.26
C GLY A 25 15.16 29.64 -5.03
N LYS A 26 16.40 29.95 -4.61
CA LYS A 26 17.42 28.92 -4.32
C LYS A 26 17.07 28.15 -3.04
N THR A 27 16.47 28.82 -2.07
CA THR A 27 16.00 28.22 -0.82
C THR A 27 14.78 27.33 -1.06
N ILE A 28 13.82 27.78 -1.87
CA ILE A 28 12.64 26.98 -2.26
C ILE A 28 13.09 25.71 -3.02
N LEU A 29 13.98 25.85 -4.01
CA LEU A 29 14.53 24.72 -4.75
C LEU A 29 15.23 23.72 -3.82
N TYR A 30 15.98 24.21 -2.83
CA TYR A 30 16.66 23.39 -1.85
C TYR A 30 15.67 22.57 -0.99
N VAL A 31 14.64 23.21 -0.43
CA VAL A 31 13.61 22.51 0.37
C VAL A 31 12.83 21.52 -0.47
N PHE A 32 12.53 21.86 -1.73
CA PHE A 32 11.86 20.97 -2.67
C PHE A 32 12.67 19.69 -2.94
N LEU A 33 13.96 19.84 -3.28
CA LEU A 33 14.86 18.70 -3.50
C LEU A 33 15.02 17.84 -2.24
N LEU A 34 15.11 18.48 -1.08
CA LEU A 34 15.15 17.78 0.19
C LEU A 34 13.87 16.98 0.44
N SER A 35 12.71 17.56 0.18
CA SER A 35 11.42 16.89 0.36
C SER A 35 11.30 15.66 -0.55
N ILE A 36 11.79 15.74 -1.80
CA ILE A 36 11.84 14.59 -2.71
C ILE A 36 12.73 13.48 -2.14
N ILE A 37 13.95 13.82 -1.70
CA ILE A 37 14.88 12.83 -1.13
C ILE A 37 14.29 12.18 0.12
N ALA A 38 13.67 12.98 0.98
CA ALA A 38 13.01 12.50 2.20
C ALA A 38 11.79 11.60 1.91
N ALA A 39 11.12 11.79 0.77
CA ALA A 39 9.99 10.97 0.36
C ALA A 39 10.40 9.61 -0.26
N LEU A 40 11.65 9.44 -0.71
CA LEU A 40 12.11 8.22 -1.40
C LEU A 40 11.93 6.93 -0.56
N PRO A 41 12.27 6.87 0.74
CA PRO A 41 12.10 5.65 1.52
C PRO A 41 10.63 5.23 1.62
N ASN A 42 9.73 6.18 1.88
CA ASN A 42 8.30 5.92 1.92
C ASN A 42 7.78 5.45 0.55
N LEU A 43 8.23 6.08 -0.53
CA LEU A 43 7.84 5.67 -1.89
C LEU A 43 8.30 4.24 -2.20
N TYR A 44 9.49 3.85 -1.77
CA TYR A 44 9.99 2.48 -1.89
C TYR A 44 9.14 1.48 -1.09
N HIS A 45 8.83 1.79 0.17
CA HIS A 45 8.00 0.93 1.02
C HIS A 45 6.57 0.78 0.49
N ILE A 46 5.97 1.87 0.00
CA ILE A 46 4.65 1.82 -0.64
C ILE A 46 4.70 0.96 -1.90
N SER A 47 5.69 1.19 -2.77
CA SER A 47 5.79 0.47 -4.05
C SER A 47 5.98 -1.03 -3.83
N SER A 48 6.90 -1.40 -2.93
CA SER A 48 7.12 -2.81 -2.58
C SER A 48 5.91 -3.43 -1.88
N GLY A 49 5.24 -2.68 -0.98
CA GLY A 49 4.00 -3.11 -0.34
C GLY A 49 2.88 -3.41 -1.34
N VAL A 50 2.68 -2.54 -2.35
CA VAL A 50 1.68 -2.75 -3.41
C VAL A 50 2.01 -3.98 -4.24
N VAL A 51 3.26 -4.15 -4.67
CA VAL A 51 3.69 -5.32 -5.46
C VAL A 51 3.50 -6.61 -4.66
N ASN A 52 3.92 -6.63 -3.39
CA ASN A 52 3.78 -7.79 -2.52
C ASN A 52 2.30 -8.13 -2.27
N THR A 53 1.45 -7.12 -2.04
CA THR A 53 0.01 -7.30 -1.87
C THR A 53 -0.62 -7.93 -3.11
N MET A 54 -0.27 -7.43 -4.31
CA MET A 54 -0.78 -7.97 -5.57
C MET A 54 -0.34 -9.42 -5.79
N ASN A 55 0.94 -9.73 -5.52
CA ASN A 55 1.45 -11.09 -5.63
C ASN A 55 0.79 -12.04 -4.63
N SER A 56 0.61 -11.62 -3.38
CA SER A 56 -0.13 -12.36 -2.35
C SER A 56 -1.58 -12.62 -2.76
N PHE A 57 -2.27 -11.62 -3.31
CA PHE A 57 -3.64 -11.76 -3.79
C PHE A 57 -3.72 -12.77 -4.94
N GLN A 58 -2.82 -12.69 -5.93
CA GLN A 58 -2.76 -13.65 -7.03
C GLN A 58 -2.51 -15.09 -6.54
N SER A 59 -1.62 -15.27 -5.56
CA SER A 59 -1.36 -16.58 -4.96
C SER A 59 -2.60 -17.11 -4.23
N ALA A 60 -3.25 -16.29 -3.42
CA ALA A 60 -4.47 -16.68 -2.70
C ALA A 60 -5.63 -17.06 -3.64
N VAL A 61 -5.82 -16.31 -4.73
CA VAL A 61 -6.86 -16.62 -5.73
C VAL A 61 -6.55 -17.93 -6.48
N LYS A 62 -5.27 -18.28 -6.69
CA LYS A 62 -4.90 -19.58 -7.29
C LYS A 62 -5.20 -20.77 -6.40
N GLU A 63 -5.29 -20.59 -5.08
CA GLU A 63 -5.70 -21.63 -4.15
C GLU A 63 -7.22 -21.88 -4.20
N PHE A 64 -7.98 -20.94 -4.77
CA PHE A 64 -9.43 -21.09 -4.90
C PHE A 64 -9.79 -22.02 -6.05
N PRO A 65 -10.87 -22.80 -5.89
CA PRO A 65 -11.41 -23.63 -6.96
C PRO A 65 -11.86 -22.76 -8.13
N ALA A 66 -11.91 -23.34 -9.33
CA ALA A 66 -12.37 -22.63 -10.51
C ALA A 66 -13.75 -22.00 -10.26
N PHE A 67 -13.87 -20.71 -10.56
CA PHE A 67 -15.10 -19.95 -10.40
C PHE A 67 -15.30 -18.96 -11.56
N SER A 68 -16.54 -18.57 -11.78
CA SER A 68 -16.94 -17.55 -12.74
C SER A 68 -18.00 -16.66 -12.10
N ILE A 69 -18.00 -15.37 -12.40
CA ILE A 69 -19.07 -14.47 -11.99
C ILE A 69 -19.95 -14.22 -13.22
N LYS A 70 -21.20 -14.70 -13.18
CA LYS A 70 -22.20 -14.47 -14.24
C LYS A 70 -23.38 -13.73 -13.64
N ASP A 71 -23.77 -12.63 -14.26
CA ASP A 71 -24.90 -11.80 -13.84
C ASP A 71 -24.83 -11.34 -12.37
N GLY A 72 -23.61 -11.08 -11.89
CA GLY A 72 -23.37 -10.68 -10.49
C GLY A 72 -23.43 -11.82 -9.48
N SER A 73 -23.58 -13.08 -9.92
CA SER A 73 -23.61 -14.25 -9.04
C SER A 73 -22.40 -15.15 -9.23
N LEU A 74 -21.90 -15.70 -8.12
CA LEU A 74 -20.78 -16.61 -8.07
C LEU A 74 -21.17 -18.02 -8.55
N GLN A 75 -20.53 -18.47 -9.63
CA GLN A 75 -20.65 -19.81 -10.20
C GLN A 75 -19.38 -20.61 -9.89
N THR A 76 -19.51 -21.72 -9.17
CA THR A 76 -18.39 -22.63 -8.88
C THR A 76 -18.95 -24.01 -8.48
N ASP A 77 -18.16 -25.05 -8.70
CA ASP A 77 -18.48 -26.41 -8.24
C ASP A 77 -18.18 -26.62 -6.75
N ALA A 78 -17.50 -25.65 -6.13
CA ALA A 78 -17.15 -25.69 -4.72
C ALA A 78 -18.37 -25.46 -3.83
N LYS A 79 -18.49 -26.29 -2.78
CA LYS A 79 -19.63 -26.27 -1.84
C LYS A 79 -19.27 -25.76 -0.44
N LYS A 80 -17.98 -25.51 -0.18
CA LYS A 80 -17.48 -25.09 1.12
C LYS A 80 -16.84 -23.70 1.02
N ALA A 81 -17.00 -22.91 2.07
CA ALA A 81 -16.28 -21.66 2.21
C ALA A 81 -14.79 -21.92 2.44
N ILE A 82 -13.96 -21.07 1.87
CA ILE A 82 -12.50 -21.10 1.97
C ILE A 82 -12.04 -19.73 2.44
N GLU A 83 -11.18 -19.71 3.45
CA GLU A 83 -10.54 -18.49 3.92
C GLU A 83 -9.04 -18.57 3.64
N SER A 84 -8.49 -17.54 3.03
CA SER A 84 -7.05 -17.37 2.85
C SER A 84 -6.62 -16.05 3.48
N GLN A 85 -5.53 -16.08 4.26
CA GLN A 85 -4.99 -14.91 4.93
C GLN A 85 -3.60 -14.61 4.37
N SER A 86 -3.40 -13.40 3.86
CA SER A 86 -2.11 -12.97 3.35
C SER A 86 -1.88 -11.49 3.64
N PHE A 87 -0.68 -11.13 4.11
CA PHE A 87 -0.27 -9.73 4.33
C PHE A 87 -1.22 -8.89 5.22
N GLY A 88 -1.83 -9.52 6.23
CA GLY A 88 -2.79 -8.85 7.12
C GLY A 88 -4.15 -8.56 6.46
N PHE A 89 -4.42 -9.16 5.30
CA PHE A 89 -5.68 -9.13 4.58
C PHE A 89 -6.34 -10.51 4.65
N VAL A 90 -7.66 -10.56 4.86
CA VAL A 90 -8.42 -11.82 4.87
C VAL A 90 -9.27 -11.88 3.61
N ILE A 91 -9.10 -12.93 2.80
CA ILE A 91 -9.90 -13.17 1.61
C ILE A 91 -10.81 -14.36 1.91
N VAL A 92 -12.11 -14.13 1.86
CA VAL A 92 -13.13 -15.16 2.09
C VAL A 92 -13.81 -15.48 0.76
N PHE A 93 -13.75 -16.74 0.34
CA PHE A 93 -14.46 -17.26 -0.80
C PHE A 93 -15.61 -18.15 -0.31
N ASP A 94 -16.86 -17.72 -0.50
CA ASP A 94 -18.02 -18.44 0.02
C ASP A 94 -19.14 -18.63 -1.01
N PRO A 95 -19.15 -19.79 -1.68
CA PRO A 95 -20.24 -20.19 -2.56
C PRO A 95 -21.45 -20.81 -1.82
N SER A 96 -21.32 -21.11 -0.53
CA SER A 96 -22.37 -21.74 0.26
C SER A 96 -23.36 -20.74 0.88
N GLY A 97 -22.98 -19.46 0.97
CA GLY A 97 -23.76 -18.42 1.66
C GLY A 97 -23.70 -18.51 3.19
N SER A 98 -22.67 -19.16 3.72
CA SER A 98 -22.38 -19.26 5.15
C SER A 98 -21.97 -17.92 5.78
N TYR A 99 -21.31 -17.05 5.01
CA TYR A 99 -20.86 -15.72 5.40
C TYR A 99 -21.83 -14.66 4.91
N LYS A 100 -22.28 -13.82 5.84
CA LYS A 100 -23.02 -12.59 5.55
C LYS A 100 -22.07 -11.42 5.41
N THR A 101 -22.48 -10.39 4.66
CA THR A 101 -21.72 -9.15 4.47
C THR A 101 -21.22 -8.56 5.79
N LYS A 102 -22.06 -8.53 6.83
CA LYS A 102 -21.67 -8.05 8.17
C LYS A 102 -20.48 -8.81 8.78
N GLN A 103 -20.40 -10.13 8.58
CA GLN A 103 -19.30 -10.93 9.12
C GLN A 103 -17.98 -10.65 8.38
N ILE A 104 -18.05 -10.22 7.12
CA ILE A 104 -16.89 -9.74 6.36
C ILE A 104 -16.50 -8.34 6.82
N GLU A 105 -17.47 -7.42 6.96
CA GLU A 105 -17.23 -6.07 7.47
C GLU A 105 -16.58 -6.06 8.87
N ASP A 106 -16.99 -6.99 9.74
CA ASP A 106 -16.41 -7.17 11.08
C ASP A 106 -14.97 -7.71 11.04
N LYS A 107 -14.61 -8.47 9.98
CA LYS A 107 -13.23 -8.86 9.72
C LYS A 107 -12.48 -7.64 9.17
N ARG A 108 -11.81 -6.90 10.06
CA ARG A 108 -10.94 -5.76 9.70
C ARG A 108 -10.00 -6.16 8.56
N ASN A 109 -9.97 -5.35 7.50
CA ASN A 109 -9.11 -5.53 6.33
C ASN A 109 -9.39 -6.85 5.58
N SER A 110 -10.64 -7.05 5.16
CA SER A 110 -11.06 -8.27 4.45
C SER A 110 -11.84 -8.00 3.17
N VAL A 111 -11.84 -8.99 2.27
CA VAL A 111 -12.67 -9.05 1.06
C VAL A 111 -13.41 -10.37 1.02
N GLY A 112 -14.71 -10.31 0.76
CA GLY A 112 -15.56 -11.46 0.54
C GLY A 112 -15.95 -11.61 -0.92
N ILE A 113 -15.74 -12.79 -1.49
CA ILE A 113 -16.35 -13.25 -2.74
C ILE A 113 -17.51 -14.15 -2.33
N LEU A 114 -18.70 -13.57 -2.24
CA LEU A 114 -19.91 -14.22 -1.72
C LEU A 114 -20.87 -14.57 -2.86
N LYS A 115 -21.82 -15.47 -2.56
CA LYS A 115 -22.90 -15.87 -3.48
C LYS A 115 -23.93 -14.76 -3.72
#